data_AF-A0A9D3TH56-F1
#
_entry.id   AF-A0A9D3TH56-F1
#
_cell.length_a   1.000
_cell.length_b   1.000
_cell.length_c   1.000
_cell.angle_alpha   90.00
_cell.angle_beta   90.00
_cell.angle_gamma   90.00
#
_symmetry.space_group_name_H-M   'P 1'
#
loop_
_entity.id
_entity.type
_entity.pdbx_description
1 polymer ?
#
loop_
_entity_poly.entity_id
_entity_poly.type
_entity_poly.pdbx_seq_one_letter_code
_entity_poly.pdbx_strand_id
1 'polypeptide(L)'
;MMRATQILSGALALHLIILSIHCLPVPERKTTNRYKATAGWLQKSHQYTLKKRGRPNHPQDTLKVKEGSWDKGDPAGTAFLKNGTKFWNRPRCGVPDYPAKKEAVFAGRQRQKRFVLFGGRWEKTDLTYKIVRFPWQMSEDKVRRVLMEALRVWSDVTPLTFSEVTSGKADIMIDFTRYWHGDNLPFDGPGGILAHAFFPRTHRAGDIHFDYDETWTVGNSMGTDLLQVAAHEFGHVLGLQHSLVPGAVMSPFYSFSYPLQLSEDDKQGIQYLYGSRRTTAPHVSTETNEIDVSTPDACHTDFDAVSMIRGELFFFKSRYVWRIRDGQLQEGYPALASRHWRGIPENIDAAFEDKSGNIWFFQGQNYWVFDAERQITGPDSLQSLGLPVSDIQAALMWGEDKSQKIYFFKSGSYWRFNPQENRVDTVYPRNMQDWRGIPNDIDGAFQDRYGYAHFLSGRHYWKFDPVEVKVLEGYPRYIGMDFFGCSAS
;
A
#
# COMPACT_ATOMS: atom_id res chain seq x y z
N MET A 1 -42.23 -27.30 -72.08
CA MET A 1 -40.78 -27.15 -72.27
C MET A 1 -40.14 -27.02 -70.90
N MET A 2 -39.21 -27.95 -70.62
CA MET A 2 -38.27 -28.09 -69.48
C MET A 2 -38.44 -27.17 -68.26
N ARG A 3 -38.63 -27.76 -67.06
CA ARG A 3 -37.53 -28.19 -66.18
C ARG A 3 -38.10 -28.97 -64.98
N ALA A 4 -37.61 -30.18 -64.81
CA ALA A 4 -37.80 -31.01 -63.63
C ALA A 4 -36.51 -30.96 -62.81
N THR A 5 -36.61 -30.63 -61.53
CA THR A 5 -35.67 -31.09 -60.48
C THR A 5 -36.39 -31.09 -59.14
N GLN A 6 -36.42 -32.26 -58.52
CA GLN A 6 -36.87 -32.53 -57.16
C GLN A 6 -35.98 -31.78 -56.15
N ILE A 7 -36.56 -31.37 -55.02
CA ILE A 7 -36.26 -31.87 -53.66
C ILE A 7 -37.28 -31.23 -52.69
N LEU A 8 -37.70 -32.05 -51.73
CA LEU A 8 -38.91 -31.96 -50.93
C LEU A 8 -38.97 -30.80 -49.92
N SER A 9 -40.20 -30.27 -49.79
CA SER A 9 -40.94 -29.79 -48.59
C SER A 9 -40.23 -29.95 -47.24
N GLY A 10 -40.21 -28.99 -46.31
CA GLY A 10 -41.21 -27.97 -45.98
C GLY A 10 -41.48 -28.09 -44.48
N ALA A 11 -41.24 -27.04 -43.69
CA ALA A 11 -41.52 -27.04 -42.25
C ALA A 11 -42.06 -25.68 -41.81
N LEU A 12 -43.30 -25.66 -41.33
CA LEU A 12 -43.91 -24.54 -40.63
C LEU A 12 -44.98 -25.04 -39.63
N ALA A 13 -44.86 -24.57 -38.39
CA ALA A 13 -45.78 -24.65 -37.24
C ALA A 13 -45.90 -26.06 -36.55
N LEU A 14 -46.02 -26.21 -35.23
CA LEU A 14 -46.77 -25.46 -34.21
C LEU A 14 -46.23 -25.74 -32.77
N HIS A 15 -46.45 -24.77 -31.88
CA HIS A 15 -46.49 -24.75 -30.40
C HIS A 15 -46.12 -25.95 -29.48
N LEU A 16 -45.27 -25.62 -28.49
CA LEU A 16 -45.39 -25.84 -27.03
C LEU A 16 -46.16 -27.09 -26.53
N ILE A 17 -45.42 -28.16 -26.21
CA ILE A 17 -45.72 -29.12 -25.12
C ILE A 17 -44.38 -29.65 -24.55
N ILE A 18 -44.03 -29.31 -23.30
CA ILE A 18 -43.09 -30.10 -22.47
C ILE A 18 -43.72 -30.29 -21.09
N LEU A 19 -44.21 -31.50 -20.86
CA LEU A 19 -44.46 -32.15 -19.56
C LEU A 19 -43.52 -33.37 -19.57
N SER A 20 -42.88 -33.85 -18.51
CA SER A 20 -42.96 -33.60 -17.08
C SER A 20 -41.98 -34.59 -16.43
N ILE A 21 -41.01 -34.12 -15.63
CA ILE A 21 -40.39 -34.95 -14.58
C ILE A 21 -40.26 -34.08 -13.34
N HIS A 22 -41.25 -34.20 -12.46
CA HIS A 22 -41.24 -33.58 -11.15
C HIS A 22 -40.45 -34.46 -10.16
N CYS A 23 -39.45 -33.85 -9.53
CA CYS A 23 -38.91 -34.29 -8.25
C CYS A 23 -39.97 -34.11 -7.17
N LEU A 24 -40.22 -35.14 -6.35
CA LEU A 24 -40.62 -35.01 -4.94
C LEU A 24 -40.36 -36.35 -4.19
N PRO A 25 -40.25 -36.31 -2.84
CA PRO A 25 -39.38 -37.17 -2.04
C PRO A 25 -40.08 -38.45 -1.54
N VAL A 26 -39.27 -39.46 -1.18
CA VAL A 26 -39.75 -40.72 -0.58
C VAL A 26 -39.24 -40.84 0.87
N PRO A 27 -40.07 -41.36 1.80
CA PRO A 27 -40.03 -41.01 3.22
C PRO A 27 -39.40 -42.09 4.11
N GLU A 28 -38.88 -41.66 5.26
CA GLU A 28 -38.37 -42.52 6.30
C GLU A 28 -39.52 -43.02 7.21
N ARG A 29 -39.62 -44.34 7.36
CA ARG A 29 -40.68 -45.05 8.08
C ARG A 29 -40.27 -45.23 9.55
N LYS A 30 -41.08 -44.67 10.46
CA LYS A 30 -40.98 -44.87 11.92
C LYS A 30 -41.32 -46.30 12.34
N THR A 31 -40.56 -46.86 13.27
CA THR A 31 -41.06 -47.87 14.22
C THR A 31 -41.24 -47.28 15.62
N THR A 32 -42.30 -47.76 16.24
CA THR A 32 -43.05 -47.29 17.39
C THR A 32 -42.45 -47.69 18.73
N ASN A 33 -42.50 -46.82 19.75
CA ASN A 33 -43.41 -47.05 20.88
C ASN A 33 -43.62 -45.81 21.75
N ARG A 34 -44.91 -45.52 21.98
CA ARG A 34 -45.45 -44.56 22.94
C ARG A 34 -45.44 -45.19 24.34
N TYR A 35 -45.07 -44.42 25.36
CA TYR A 35 -45.86 -44.30 26.58
C TYR A 35 -45.89 -42.83 27.04
N LYS A 36 -47.10 -42.42 27.44
CA LYS A 36 -47.58 -41.07 27.80
C LYS A 36 -46.98 -40.62 29.16
N ALA A 37 -46.40 -39.43 29.24
CA ALA A 37 -47.01 -38.12 29.56
C ALA A 37 -47.19 -37.83 31.06
N THR A 38 -46.55 -36.76 31.53
CA THR A 38 -47.14 -35.77 32.44
C THR A 38 -46.36 -34.47 32.29
N ALA A 39 -47.09 -33.37 32.09
CA ALA A 39 -46.55 -32.02 32.03
C ALA A 39 -46.27 -31.52 33.45
N GLY A 40 -45.11 -30.87 33.66
CA GLY A 40 -44.81 -30.20 34.92
C GLY A 40 -43.39 -29.64 35.01
N TRP A 41 -43.27 -28.35 34.70
CA TRP A 41 -42.30 -27.38 35.23
C TRP A 41 -40.83 -27.36 34.75
N LEU A 42 -40.33 -26.12 34.76
CA LEU A 42 -39.16 -25.50 34.12
C LEU A 42 -37.84 -25.75 34.88
N GLN A 43 -36.73 -26.10 34.21
CA GLN A 43 -35.40 -25.44 34.31
C GLN A 43 -34.23 -26.25 33.72
N LYS A 44 -33.46 -25.56 32.85
CA LYS A 44 -32.00 -25.63 32.56
C LYS A 44 -31.34 -27.00 32.36
N SER A 45 -30.97 -27.32 31.11
CA SER A 45 -29.96 -28.34 30.78
C SER A 45 -28.63 -27.70 30.36
N HIS A 46 -27.55 -28.22 30.96
CA HIS A 46 -26.17 -27.83 30.73
C HIS A 46 -25.66 -28.29 29.35
N GLN A 47 -25.09 -27.35 28.58
CA GLN A 47 -24.25 -27.65 27.41
C GLN A 47 -22.85 -28.03 27.86
N TYR A 48 -22.36 -29.20 27.42
CA TYR A 48 -20.95 -29.56 27.47
C TYR A 48 -20.16 -28.64 26.54
N THR A 49 -19.41 -27.71 27.11
CA THR A 49 -18.41 -26.88 26.42
C THR A 49 -17.14 -27.67 26.16
N LEU A 50 -16.75 -27.82 24.88
CA LEU A 50 -15.36 -28.08 24.51
C LEU A 50 -14.52 -26.84 24.88
N LYS A 51 -13.57 -27.02 25.81
CA LYS A 51 -12.64 -25.97 26.25
C LYS A 51 -11.73 -25.55 25.10
N LYS A 52 -11.80 -24.27 24.69
CA LYS A 52 -10.69 -23.56 24.03
C LYS A 52 -9.45 -23.68 24.92
N ARG A 53 -8.41 -24.36 24.44
CA ARG A 53 -7.07 -24.24 25.04
C ARG A 53 -6.56 -22.82 24.77
N GLY A 54 -6.20 -22.13 25.85
CA GLY A 54 -5.65 -20.77 25.79
C GLY A 54 -4.29 -20.71 25.11
N ARG A 55 -3.95 -19.49 24.68
CA ARG A 55 -2.66 -19.07 24.11
C ARG A 55 -1.50 -19.53 25.01
N PRO A 56 -0.44 -20.18 24.49
CA PRO A 56 0.78 -20.37 25.25
C PRO A 56 1.42 -18.99 25.53
N ASN A 57 1.85 -18.76 26.77
CA ASN A 57 2.56 -17.51 27.11
C ASN A 57 3.89 -17.44 26.36
N HIS A 58 4.16 -16.29 25.75
CA HIS A 58 5.37 -16.05 24.99
C HIS A 58 6.52 -15.62 25.92
N PRO A 59 7.78 -16.02 25.70
CA PRO A 59 8.93 -15.57 26.49
C PRO A 59 9.16 -14.04 26.53
N GLN A 60 8.39 -13.27 25.75
CA GLN A 60 8.40 -11.80 25.73
C GLN A 60 7.27 -11.14 26.56
N ASP A 61 6.44 -11.90 27.28
CA ASP A 61 5.47 -11.36 28.25
C ASP A 61 6.20 -10.76 29.47
N THR A 62 6.74 -9.55 29.34
CA THR A 62 7.45 -8.81 30.40
C THR A 62 6.65 -7.64 30.96
N LEU A 63 5.33 -7.80 31.12
CA LEU A 63 4.52 -6.93 31.95
C LEU A 63 3.63 -7.75 32.90
N LYS A 64 4.23 -8.25 33.99
CA LYS A 64 3.48 -8.46 35.23
C LYS A 64 3.59 -7.18 36.06
N VAL A 65 2.57 -6.33 35.98
CA VAL A 65 2.36 -5.28 36.99
C VAL A 65 2.06 -6.01 38.29
N LYS A 66 2.94 -5.87 39.29
CA LYS A 66 2.63 -6.28 40.66
C LYS A 66 1.49 -5.40 41.17
N GLU A 67 0.32 -5.99 41.39
CA GLU A 67 -0.69 -5.44 42.29
C GLU A 67 -0.09 -5.37 43.70
N GLY A 68 -0.01 -4.17 44.28
CA GLY A 68 0.28 -4.00 45.70
C GLY A 68 1.05 -2.73 46.05
N SER A 69 0.37 -1.86 46.82
CA SER A 69 0.87 -0.70 47.56
C SER A 69 1.00 0.62 46.80
N TRP A 70 -0.12 1.36 46.73
CA TRP A 70 -0.10 2.82 46.57
C TRP A 70 -0.46 3.48 47.89
N ASP A 71 0.49 4.26 48.43
CA ASP A 71 0.19 5.34 49.37
C ASP A 71 -0.50 6.47 48.61
N LYS A 72 -1.50 7.06 49.26
CA LYS A 72 -2.41 8.07 48.70
C LYS A 72 -1.75 9.45 48.62
N GLY A 73 -1.87 10.11 47.48
CA GLY A 73 -1.93 11.57 47.42
C GLY A 73 -1.32 12.22 46.18
N ASP A 74 -2.06 12.28 45.06
CA ASP A 74 -2.04 13.45 44.16
C ASP A 74 -3.19 13.40 43.12
N PRO A 75 -4.04 14.43 42.97
CA PRO A 75 -5.25 14.38 42.14
C PRO A 75 -5.04 15.00 40.73
N ALA A 76 -3.99 14.59 40.00
CA ALA A 76 -3.72 15.07 38.64
C ALA A 76 -3.37 13.95 37.63
N GLY A 77 -3.98 12.76 37.79
CA GLY A 77 -3.68 11.57 36.96
C GLY A 77 -4.88 10.79 36.41
N THR A 78 -6.10 11.29 36.56
CA THR A 78 -7.33 10.54 36.20
C THR A 78 -7.86 10.92 34.81
N ALA A 79 -7.15 10.49 33.77
CA ALA A 79 -7.73 10.33 32.43
C ALA A 79 -7.10 9.21 31.57
N PHE A 80 -6.11 8.46 32.08
CA PHE A 80 -5.42 7.42 31.31
C PHE A 80 -5.67 6.00 31.84
N LEU A 81 -6.92 5.61 32.10
CA LEU A 81 -7.25 4.22 32.41
C LEU A 81 -8.65 3.83 31.93
N LYS A 82 -8.91 3.95 30.61
CA LYS A 82 -9.92 3.15 29.91
C LYS A 82 -9.49 2.92 28.46
N ASN A 83 -8.71 1.86 28.23
CA ASN A 83 -8.68 1.05 26.99
C ASN A 83 -7.56 0.00 27.04
N GLY A 84 -7.62 -0.89 28.04
CA GLY A 84 -6.85 -2.13 28.00
C GLY A 84 -7.46 -3.09 27.00
N THR A 85 -6.99 -3.04 25.74
CA THR A 85 -7.08 -4.12 24.71
C THR A 85 -6.57 -3.69 23.32
N LYS A 86 -6.37 -2.39 23.02
CA LYS A 86 -6.01 -1.94 21.66
C LYS A 86 -4.51 -1.82 21.35
N PHE A 87 -3.61 -1.82 22.34
CA PHE A 87 -2.17 -1.61 22.08
C PHE A 87 -1.44 -2.90 21.64
N TRP A 88 -2.01 -4.07 21.91
CA TRP A 88 -1.34 -5.38 21.74
C TRP A 88 -1.64 -6.10 20.42
N ASN A 89 -2.38 -5.46 19.50
CA ASN A 89 -2.79 -6.05 18.22
C ASN A 89 -2.18 -5.33 17.00
N ARG A 90 -1.19 -4.44 17.19
CA ARG A 90 -0.56 -3.75 16.07
C ARG A 90 0.48 -4.68 15.43
N PRO A 91 0.39 -5.00 14.13
CA PRO A 91 1.38 -5.85 13.48
C PRO A 91 2.79 -5.29 13.63
N ARG A 92 3.78 -6.17 13.82
CA ARG A 92 5.16 -5.78 14.15
C ARG A 92 6.17 -6.83 13.68
N CYS A 93 7.44 -6.44 13.70
CA CYS A 93 8.56 -7.37 13.60
C CYS A 93 8.67 -8.23 14.87
N GLY A 94 9.06 -9.50 14.69
CA GLY A 94 9.28 -10.50 15.74
C GLY A 94 10.63 -10.38 16.46
N VAL A 95 11.55 -9.57 15.92
CA VAL A 95 12.84 -9.29 16.57
C VAL A 95 12.60 -8.55 17.91
N PRO A 96 13.28 -8.92 19.02
CA PRO A 96 13.08 -8.26 20.30
C PRO A 96 13.55 -6.79 20.32
N ASP A 97 12.84 -5.91 21.02
CA ASP A 97 13.24 -4.51 21.26
C ASP A 97 14.34 -4.45 22.35
N TYR A 98 15.55 -3.95 22.02
CA TYR A 98 16.66 -3.80 22.98
C TYR A 98 17.03 -2.32 23.25
N PRO A 99 17.50 -1.99 24.48
CA PRO A 99 17.71 -2.91 25.60
C PRO A 99 16.39 -3.30 26.28
N ALA A 100 16.17 -4.62 26.43
CA ALA A 100 15.08 -5.13 27.24
C ALA A 100 15.15 -4.45 28.61
N LYS A 101 14.04 -3.89 29.10
CA LYS A 101 13.95 -3.31 30.45
C LYS A 101 14.12 -4.42 31.50
N LYS A 102 15.34 -4.87 31.71
CA LYS A 102 15.80 -5.64 32.87
C LYS A 102 17.04 -4.94 33.42
N GLU A 103 16.82 -4.25 34.53
CA GLU A 103 17.79 -3.93 35.58
C GLU A 103 19.25 -3.73 35.13
N ALA A 104 19.56 -2.56 34.59
CA ALA A 104 20.91 -2.00 34.69
C ALA A 104 20.98 -1.18 35.99
N VAL A 105 21.05 -1.88 37.13
CA VAL A 105 21.64 -1.30 38.34
C VAL A 105 23.15 -1.46 38.19
N PHE A 106 23.84 -0.33 38.36
CA PHE A 106 25.29 -0.11 38.39
C PHE A 106 25.98 0.46 37.13
N ALA A 107 26.44 1.70 37.36
CA ALA A 107 27.62 2.39 36.82
C ALA A 107 27.53 3.14 35.48
N GLY A 108 27.49 4.47 35.59
CA GLY A 108 28.25 5.36 34.71
C GLY A 108 27.44 6.10 33.63
N ARG A 109 27.40 7.44 33.74
CA ARG A 109 26.91 8.35 32.70
C ARG A 109 27.69 8.15 31.39
N GLN A 110 27.12 7.43 30.44
CA GLN A 110 27.55 7.36 29.04
C GLN A 110 26.43 7.89 28.14
N ARG A 111 26.79 8.79 27.23
CA ARG A 111 25.88 9.46 26.28
C ARG A 111 25.18 8.40 25.42
N GLN A 112 23.85 8.30 25.50
CA GLN A 112 23.06 7.34 24.71
C GLN A 112 23.25 7.59 23.21
N LYS A 113 23.74 6.59 22.48
CA LYS A 113 23.75 6.60 21.00
C LYS A 113 22.32 6.33 20.50
N ARG A 114 21.89 7.04 19.46
CA ARG A 114 20.50 7.01 18.93
C ARG A 114 20.14 5.72 18.18
N PHE A 115 21.12 4.91 17.79
CA PHE A 115 20.92 3.61 17.15
C PHE A 115 21.59 2.49 17.97
N VAL A 116 20.93 1.34 18.06
CA VAL A 116 21.44 0.14 18.75
C VAL A 116 21.97 -0.84 17.69
N LEU A 117 23.16 -1.39 17.88
CA LEU A 117 23.74 -2.41 17.01
C LEU A 117 23.76 -3.72 17.80
N PHE A 118 23.08 -4.76 17.31
CA PHE A 118 23.04 -6.06 17.99
C PHE A 118 23.40 -7.17 16.99
N GLY A 119 24.68 -7.30 16.63
CA GLY A 119 25.13 -8.35 15.70
C GLY A 119 26.45 -8.06 14.99
N GLY A 120 26.94 -6.82 15.06
CA GLY A 120 28.06 -6.40 14.24
C GLY A 120 27.63 -6.21 12.80
N ARG A 121 28.54 -6.47 11.85
CA ARG A 121 28.32 -6.28 10.42
C ARG A 121 28.88 -7.47 9.64
N TRP A 122 28.48 -7.57 8.38
CA TRP A 122 29.18 -8.38 7.39
C TRP A 122 30.58 -7.82 7.13
N GLU A 123 31.59 -8.68 6.98
CA GLU A 123 32.96 -8.27 6.64
C GLU A 123 33.14 -7.94 5.15
N LYS A 124 32.21 -8.41 4.32
CA LYS A 124 32.18 -8.16 2.88
C LYS A 124 30.97 -7.29 2.51
N THR A 125 31.09 -6.60 1.39
CA THR A 125 30.03 -5.74 0.85
C THR A 125 29.21 -6.39 -0.25
N ASP A 126 29.76 -7.39 -0.93
CA ASP A 126 29.06 -8.18 -1.95
C ASP A 126 28.38 -9.39 -1.30
N LEU A 127 27.07 -9.25 -1.06
CA LEU A 127 26.24 -10.25 -0.38
C LEU A 127 25.39 -11.01 -1.40
N THR A 128 25.23 -12.31 -1.18
CA THR A 128 24.34 -13.17 -1.96
C THR A 128 23.06 -13.44 -1.20
N TYR A 129 21.93 -13.53 -1.90
CA TYR A 129 20.66 -13.92 -1.29
C TYR A 129 19.99 -15.05 -2.07
N LYS A 130 19.16 -15.83 -1.38
CA LYS A 130 18.40 -16.93 -1.97
C LYS A 130 17.01 -17.00 -1.37
N ILE A 131 16.01 -17.15 -2.23
CA ILE A 131 14.63 -17.37 -1.83
C ILE A 131 14.37 -18.88 -1.76
N VAL A 132 13.95 -19.36 -0.60
CA VAL A 132 13.73 -20.79 -0.32
C VAL A 132 12.30 -21.19 -0.68
N ARG A 133 11.32 -20.42 -0.23
CA ARG A 133 9.89 -20.59 -0.54
C ARG A 133 9.26 -19.26 -0.91
N PHE A 134 8.18 -19.32 -1.65
CA PHE A 134 7.41 -18.15 -2.09
C PHE A 134 6.01 -18.16 -1.46
N PRO A 135 5.42 -16.99 -1.15
CA PRO A 135 4.02 -16.88 -0.73
C PRO A 135 3.08 -17.26 -1.89
N TRP A 136 1.89 -17.77 -1.57
CA TRP A 136 0.91 -18.19 -2.58
C TRP A 136 0.13 -17.02 -3.21
N GLN A 137 0.09 -15.87 -2.53
CA GLN A 137 -0.71 -14.71 -2.90
C GLN A 137 -0.13 -13.92 -4.10
N MET A 138 1.12 -14.18 -4.49
CA MET A 138 1.80 -13.45 -5.57
C MET A 138 2.75 -14.36 -6.35
N SER A 139 2.99 -14.02 -7.63
CA SER A 139 3.90 -14.79 -8.48
C SER A 139 5.36 -14.67 -8.02
N GLU A 140 6.17 -15.72 -8.25
CA GLU A 140 7.58 -15.72 -7.85
C GLU A 140 8.36 -14.52 -8.41
N ASP A 141 8.09 -14.14 -9.67
CA ASP A 141 8.75 -12.99 -10.28
C ASP A 141 8.38 -11.66 -9.59
N LYS A 142 7.15 -11.56 -9.07
CA LYS A 142 6.74 -10.38 -8.30
C LYS A 142 7.49 -10.34 -6.97
N VAL A 143 7.63 -11.48 -6.28
CA VAL A 143 8.40 -11.60 -5.03
C VAL A 143 9.86 -11.26 -5.26
N ARG A 144 10.52 -11.85 -6.27
CA ARG A 144 11.93 -11.57 -6.60
C ARG A 144 12.20 -10.08 -6.79
N ARG A 145 11.33 -9.40 -7.53
CA ARG A 145 11.46 -7.94 -7.75
C ARG A 145 11.29 -7.14 -6.48
N VAL A 146 10.28 -7.45 -5.67
CA VAL A 146 10.03 -6.74 -4.39
C VAL A 146 11.21 -6.90 -3.44
N LEU A 147 11.78 -8.11 -3.35
CA LEU A 147 12.95 -8.37 -2.50
C LEU A 147 14.20 -7.67 -3.03
N MET A 148 14.40 -7.66 -4.35
CA MET A 148 15.48 -6.89 -4.98
C MET A 148 15.35 -5.39 -4.69
N GLU A 149 14.14 -4.84 -4.75
CA GLU A 149 13.85 -3.44 -4.45
C GLU A 149 14.09 -3.12 -2.97
N ALA A 150 13.62 -3.97 -2.05
CA ALA A 150 13.88 -3.83 -0.62
C ALA A 150 15.39 -3.87 -0.27
N LEU A 151 16.18 -4.71 -0.94
CA LEU A 151 17.64 -4.70 -0.82
C LEU A 151 18.27 -3.44 -1.41
N ARG A 152 17.69 -2.91 -2.50
CA ARG A 152 18.16 -1.71 -3.17
C ARG A 152 18.09 -0.47 -2.28
N VAL A 153 17.07 -0.36 -1.45
CA VAL A 153 16.91 0.72 -0.47
C VAL A 153 18.20 0.91 0.35
N TRP A 154 18.85 -0.18 0.74
CA TRP A 154 20.10 -0.16 1.49
C TRP A 154 21.34 0.04 0.63
N SER A 155 21.41 -0.58 -0.56
CA SER A 155 22.56 -0.40 -1.47
C SER A 155 22.60 0.98 -2.13
N ASP A 156 21.48 1.69 -2.24
CA ASP A 156 21.47 3.03 -2.81
C ASP A 156 22.19 4.05 -1.91
N VAL A 157 22.30 3.80 -0.60
CA VAL A 157 22.97 4.68 0.37
C VAL A 157 24.28 4.13 0.94
N THR A 158 24.71 2.93 0.53
CA THR A 158 25.95 2.26 1.00
C THR A 158 26.76 1.66 -0.16
N PRO A 159 28.00 1.17 0.09
CA PRO A 159 28.75 0.37 -0.88
C PRO A 159 28.26 -1.08 -1.03
N LEU A 160 27.21 -1.51 -0.34
CA LEU A 160 26.71 -2.89 -0.39
C LEU A 160 26.18 -3.24 -1.79
N THR A 161 26.40 -4.48 -2.22
CA THR A 161 25.79 -5.04 -3.42
C THR A 161 25.11 -6.36 -3.09
N PHE A 162 24.06 -6.71 -3.84
CA PHE A 162 23.26 -7.90 -3.60
C PHE A 162 23.03 -8.68 -4.90
N SER A 163 23.27 -9.98 -4.87
CA SER A 163 23.05 -10.88 -6.02
C SER A 163 22.24 -12.11 -5.63
N GLU A 164 21.18 -12.42 -6.39
CA GLU A 164 20.40 -13.65 -6.19
C GLU A 164 21.20 -14.87 -6.66
N VAL A 165 21.19 -15.95 -5.87
CA VAL A 165 21.76 -17.24 -6.26
C VAL A 165 20.69 -18.34 -6.16
N THR A 166 20.65 -19.24 -7.15
CA THR A 166 19.64 -20.31 -7.22
C THR A 166 20.12 -21.63 -6.61
N SER A 167 21.43 -21.83 -6.50
CA SER A 167 22.05 -23.04 -5.97
C SER A 167 23.02 -22.73 -4.83
N GLY A 168 23.33 -23.74 -4.01
CA GLY A 168 24.18 -23.57 -2.83
C GLY A 168 23.52 -22.81 -1.68
N LYS A 169 24.35 -22.41 -0.72
CA LYS A 169 23.99 -21.58 0.44
C LYS A 169 24.39 -20.13 0.15
N ALA A 170 23.45 -19.20 0.33
CA ALA A 170 23.67 -17.77 0.20
C ALA A 170 24.05 -17.13 1.56
N ASP A 171 24.48 -15.87 1.53
CA ASP A 171 24.69 -15.09 2.77
C ASP A 171 23.36 -14.77 3.45
N ILE A 172 22.32 -14.51 2.65
CA ILE A 172 20.97 -14.18 3.12
C ILE A 172 19.99 -15.26 2.62
N MET A 173 19.32 -15.94 3.53
CA MET A 173 18.36 -17.01 3.21
C MET A 173 16.95 -16.52 3.54
N ILE A 174 16.10 -16.39 2.53
CA ILE A 174 14.75 -15.82 2.67
C ILE A 174 13.72 -16.95 2.57
N ASP A 175 12.92 -17.13 3.62
CA ASP A 175 11.94 -18.23 3.68
C ASP A 175 10.56 -17.74 4.14
N PHE A 176 9.51 -18.17 3.45
CA PHE A 176 8.12 -17.90 3.86
C PHE A 176 7.58 -19.14 4.56
N THR A 177 7.30 -19.03 5.86
CA THR A 177 7.03 -20.18 6.73
C THR A 177 5.82 -19.93 7.64
N ARG A 178 5.30 -20.96 8.30
CA ARG A 178 4.11 -20.86 9.16
C ARG A 178 4.42 -21.37 10.56
N TYR A 179 3.80 -20.76 11.57
CA TYR A 179 3.83 -21.20 12.97
C TYR A 179 5.22 -21.67 13.40
N TRP A 180 5.36 -22.91 13.85
CA TRP A 180 6.65 -23.49 14.20
C TRP A 180 7.44 -23.91 12.95
N HIS A 181 8.62 -23.32 12.77
CA HIS A 181 9.44 -23.49 11.56
C HIS A 181 10.93 -23.74 11.87
N GLY A 182 11.22 -24.34 13.03
CA GLY A 182 12.54 -24.91 13.33
C GLY A 182 13.59 -23.96 13.89
N ASP A 183 13.21 -22.76 14.35
CA ASP A 183 14.11 -21.75 14.91
C ASP A 183 13.79 -21.32 16.36
N ASN A 184 12.77 -21.96 16.96
CA ASN A 184 12.22 -21.65 18.28
C ASN A 184 11.56 -20.26 18.41
N LEU A 185 11.27 -19.58 17.30
CA LEU A 185 10.52 -18.33 17.23
C LEU A 185 9.26 -18.55 16.37
N PRO A 186 8.24 -19.26 16.88
CA PRO A 186 7.07 -19.57 16.08
C PRO A 186 6.25 -18.32 15.74
N PHE A 187 5.72 -18.26 14.52
CA PHE A 187 4.71 -17.25 14.14
C PHE A 187 3.33 -17.53 14.74
N ASP A 188 2.47 -16.51 14.75
CA ASP A 188 1.15 -16.54 15.39
C ASP A 188 -0.04 -16.56 14.42
N GLY A 189 0.20 -16.64 13.11
CA GLY A 189 -0.82 -16.63 12.08
C GLY A 189 -1.13 -15.18 11.64
N PRO A 190 -2.31 -14.90 11.03
CA PRO A 190 -2.57 -13.58 10.46
C PRO A 190 -2.52 -12.43 11.48
N GLY A 191 -1.73 -11.40 11.18
CA GLY A 191 -1.43 -10.27 12.05
C GLY A 191 -0.35 -10.58 13.08
N GLY A 192 -0.16 -9.71 14.07
CA GLY A 192 0.82 -9.98 15.14
C GLY A 192 2.26 -9.90 14.64
N ILE A 193 2.95 -11.03 14.52
CA ILE A 193 4.35 -11.11 14.07
C ILE A 193 4.40 -11.33 12.55
N LEU A 194 4.83 -10.31 11.82
CA LEU A 194 4.86 -10.35 10.35
C LEU A 194 6.06 -11.12 9.78
N ALA A 195 7.21 -10.98 10.43
CA ALA A 195 8.49 -11.53 10.02
C ALA A 195 9.51 -11.41 11.15
N HIS A 196 10.65 -12.08 11.00
CA HIS A 196 11.85 -11.81 11.79
C HIS A 196 13.12 -12.17 11.01
N ALA A 197 14.24 -11.63 11.47
CA ALA A 197 15.54 -11.81 10.86
C ALA A 197 16.65 -12.09 11.89
N PHE A 198 17.70 -12.76 11.44
CA PHE A 198 18.85 -13.10 12.25
C PHE A 198 20.07 -12.26 11.85
N PHE A 199 20.57 -11.53 12.84
CA PHE A 199 21.68 -10.59 12.69
C PHE A 199 22.99 -11.25 12.23
N PRO A 200 23.92 -10.46 11.66
CA PRO A 200 25.29 -10.89 11.43
C PRO A 200 25.94 -11.51 12.68
N ARG A 201 26.92 -12.39 12.46
CA ARG A 201 27.72 -13.03 13.53
C ARG A 201 26.91 -13.84 14.56
N THR A 202 25.66 -14.18 14.25
CA THR A 202 24.86 -15.15 15.00
C THR A 202 24.90 -16.53 14.34
N HIS A 203 24.47 -17.56 15.06
CA HIS A 203 24.43 -18.95 14.55
C HIS A 203 23.56 -19.14 13.28
N ARG A 204 22.59 -18.26 13.05
CA ARG A 204 21.69 -18.24 11.88
C ARG A 204 21.84 -16.97 11.06
N ALA A 205 23.01 -16.34 11.09
CA ALA A 205 23.24 -15.06 10.44
C ALA A 205 22.74 -15.06 8.99
N GLY A 206 21.89 -14.08 8.67
CA GLY A 206 21.32 -13.88 7.34
C GLY A 206 20.02 -14.62 7.05
N ASP A 207 19.54 -15.49 7.96
CA ASP A 207 18.21 -16.07 7.82
C ASP A 207 17.13 -14.98 8.03
N ILE A 208 16.15 -14.93 7.13
CA ILE A 208 14.94 -14.11 7.23
C ILE A 208 13.75 -15.01 7.05
N HIS A 209 12.80 -14.95 7.99
CA HIS A 209 11.54 -15.65 7.88
C HIS A 209 10.39 -14.65 7.80
N PHE A 210 9.52 -14.83 6.82
CA PHE A 210 8.26 -14.10 6.68
C PHE A 210 7.10 -15.01 7.05
N ASP A 211 6.12 -14.51 7.80
CA ASP A 211 4.92 -15.30 8.11
C ASP A 211 4.10 -15.50 6.84
N TYR A 212 3.99 -16.75 6.41
CA TYR A 212 3.27 -17.17 5.22
C TYR A 212 1.75 -16.97 5.35
N ASP A 213 1.21 -16.91 6.58
CA ASP A 213 -0.21 -16.72 6.84
C ASP A 213 -0.66 -15.24 6.71
N GLU A 214 0.27 -14.31 6.53
CA GLU A 214 -0.04 -12.90 6.24
C GLU A 214 -0.68 -12.70 4.86
N THR A 215 -1.53 -11.67 4.75
CA THR A 215 -2.06 -11.25 3.44
C THR A 215 -1.07 -10.33 2.75
N TRP A 216 -0.02 -10.91 2.17
CA TRP A 216 1.04 -10.17 1.49
C TRP A 216 0.51 -9.40 0.27
N THR A 217 0.76 -8.09 0.28
CA THR A 217 0.41 -7.15 -0.81
C THR A 217 1.66 -6.37 -1.22
N VAL A 218 1.54 -5.56 -2.29
CA VAL A 218 2.62 -4.70 -2.78
C VAL A 218 2.05 -3.34 -3.17
N GLY A 219 2.69 -2.29 -2.69
CA GLY A 219 2.41 -0.91 -2.99
C GLY A 219 1.10 -0.40 -2.40
N ASN A 220 0.39 -1.11 -1.52
CA ASN A 220 -0.91 -0.65 -1.00
C ASN A 220 -1.15 -1.05 0.46
N SER A 221 -2.18 -0.44 1.06
CA SER A 221 -2.56 -0.67 2.46
C SER A 221 -3.70 -1.68 2.64
N MET A 222 -4.04 -2.48 1.62
CA MET A 222 -5.13 -3.47 1.68
C MET A 222 -4.72 -4.77 2.39
N GLY A 223 -3.43 -4.95 2.65
CA GLY A 223 -2.87 -6.05 3.42
C GLY A 223 -1.52 -5.67 4.01
N THR A 224 -0.65 -6.65 4.19
CA THR A 224 0.70 -6.44 4.70
C THR A 224 1.64 -6.24 3.51
N ASP A 225 2.16 -5.03 3.34
CA ASP A 225 3.05 -4.70 2.24
C ASP A 225 4.42 -5.40 2.38
N LEU A 226 4.75 -6.27 1.41
CA LEU A 226 5.98 -7.07 1.44
C LEU A 226 7.25 -6.22 1.27
N LEU A 227 7.19 -5.12 0.50
CA LEU A 227 8.36 -4.25 0.31
C LEU A 227 8.76 -3.60 1.64
N GLN A 228 7.79 -3.08 2.38
CA GLN A 228 7.99 -2.46 3.69
C GLN A 228 8.58 -3.43 4.71
N VAL A 229 7.99 -4.63 4.83
CA VAL A 229 8.48 -5.63 5.80
C VAL A 229 9.84 -6.16 5.38
N ALA A 230 10.06 -6.46 4.09
CA ALA A 230 11.34 -6.97 3.63
C ALA A 230 12.48 -5.95 3.84
N ALA A 231 12.25 -4.67 3.55
CA ALA A 231 13.26 -3.64 3.77
C ALA A 231 13.65 -3.54 5.25
N HIS A 232 12.67 -3.65 6.16
CA HIS A 232 12.90 -3.70 7.61
C HIS A 232 13.76 -4.91 8.00
N GLU A 233 13.36 -6.12 7.60
CA GLU A 233 14.09 -7.35 7.93
C GLU A 233 15.50 -7.38 7.33
N PHE A 234 15.70 -6.80 6.14
CA PHE A 234 17.04 -6.63 5.57
C PHE A 234 17.90 -5.69 6.41
N GLY A 235 17.33 -4.65 7.03
CA GLY A 235 18.07 -3.82 7.97
C GLY A 235 18.63 -4.63 9.15
N HIS A 236 17.85 -5.58 9.69
CA HIS A 236 18.32 -6.51 10.72
C HIS A 236 19.44 -7.44 10.24
N VAL A 237 19.28 -8.04 9.05
CA VAL A 237 20.33 -8.88 8.44
C VAL A 237 21.59 -8.07 8.15
N LEU A 238 21.49 -6.76 7.95
CA LEU A 238 22.62 -5.86 7.79
C LEU A 238 23.17 -5.33 9.13
N GLY A 239 22.56 -5.66 10.27
CA GLY A 239 23.08 -5.35 11.60
C GLY A 239 22.39 -4.21 12.35
N LEU A 240 21.32 -3.64 11.79
CA LEU A 240 20.54 -2.58 12.43
C LEU A 240 19.53 -3.14 13.42
N GLN A 241 19.44 -2.55 14.61
CA GLN A 241 18.36 -2.84 15.56
C GLN A 241 17.15 -1.95 15.28
N HIS A 242 16.01 -2.29 15.91
CA HIS A 242 14.85 -1.43 15.95
C HIS A 242 15.17 0.02 16.36
N SER A 243 14.64 0.96 15.60
CA SER A 243 14.66 2.39 15.88
C SER A 243 13.44 2.79 16.71
N LEU A 244 13.62 3.78 17.58
CA LEU A 244 12.53 4.44 18.30
C LEU A 244 11.98 5.66 17.53
N VAL A 245 12.58 6.02 16.39
CA VAL A 245 12.16 7.16 15.56
C VAL A 245 10.87 6.78 14.83
N PRO A 246 9.75 7.51 15.05
CA PRO A 246 8.52 7.26 14.32
C PRO A 246 8.73 7.43 12.81
N GLY A 247 8.24 6.47 12.02
CA GLY A 247 8.37 6.50 10.56
C GLY A 247 9.72 6.00 10.01
N ALA A 248 10.70 5.68 10.87
CA ALA A 248 11.89 4.96 10.43
C ALA A 248 11.53 3.57 9.89
N VAL A 249 12.22 3.12 8.84
CA VAL A 249 12.04 1.77 8.31
C VAL A 249 12.32 0.75 9.39
N MET A 250 13.32 0.99 10.25
CA MET A 250 13.64 0.11 11.39
C MET A 250 12.69 0.28 12.60
N SER A 251 11.57 1.01 12.51
CA SER A 251 10.57 1.04 13.59
C SER A 251 9.96 -0.37 13.80
N PRO A 252 9.82 -0.86 15.05
CA PRO A 252 9.37 -2.23 15.33
C PRO A 252 7.93 -2.51 14.87
N PHE A 253 7.07 -1.49 14.88
CA PHE A 253 5.67 -1.62 14.49
C PHE A 253 5.50 -1.33 13.00
N TYR A 254 4.70 -2.18 12.35
CA TYR A 254 4.36 -2.01 10.94
C TYR A 254 3.68 -0.66 10.70
N SER A 255 4.19 0.02 9.69
CA SER A 255 3.64 1.25 9.15
C SER A 255 3.84 1.25 7.65
N PHE A 256 2.74 1.38 6.90
CA PHE A 256 2.81 1.52 5.46
C PHE A 256 3.32 2.93 5.10
N SER A 257 4.36 2.99 4.28
CA SER A 257 4.83 4.21 3.60
C SER A 257 5.02 3.86 2.13
N TYR A 258 4.49 4.72 1.27
CA TYR A 258 4.67 4.61 -0.17
C TYR A 258 5.00 5.97 -0.79
N PRO A 259 6.16 6.13 -1.43
CA PRO A 259 7.23 5.18 -1.61
C PRO A 259 7.91 4.89 -0.27
N LEU A 260 8.67 3.81 -0.26
CA LEU A 260 9.49 3.47 0.87
C LEU A 260 10.65 4.46 0.94
N GLN A 261 10.85 5.10 2.09
CA GLN A 261 11.97 6.01 2.30
C GLN A 261 12.70 5.68 3.59
N LEU A 262 14.03 5.58 3.52
CA LEU A 262 14.87 5.52 4.72
C LEU A 262 14.83 6.86 5.46
N SER A 263 14.57 6.81 6.76
CA SER A 263 14.77 7.97 7.62
C SER A 263 16.26 8.30 7.75
N GLU A 264 16.56 9.51 8.22
CA GLU A 264 17.95 9.88 8.52
C GLU A 264 18.57 9.00 9.61
N ASP A 265 17.76 8.44 10.53
CA ASP A 265 18.23 7.49 11.54
C ASP A 265 18.66 6.15 10.90
N ASP A 266 17.86 5.64 9.96
CA ASP A 266 18.18 4.43 9.19
C ASP A 266 19.47 4.63 8.36
N LYS A 267 19.59 5.77 7.67
CA LYS A 267 20.77 6.12 6.86
C LYS A 267 22.03 6.24 7.73
N GLN A 268 21.95 6.94 8.85
CA GLN A 268 23.08 7.09 9.77
C GLN A 268 23.49 5.73 10.35
N GLY A 269 22.52 4.89 10.73
CA GLY A 269 22.78 3.55 11.25
C GLY A 269 23.51 2.68 10.23
N ILE A 270 23.00 2.60 8.99
CA ILE A 270 23.59 1.72 7.98
C ILE A 270 24.94 2.24 7.49
N GLN A 271 25.09 3.55 7.32
CA GLN A 271 26.36 4.15 6.89
C GLN A 271 27.42 4.11 7.99
N TYR A 272 27.02 4.07 9.27
CA TYR A 272 27.96 3.81 10.35
C TYR A 272 28.58 2.40 10.24
N LEU A 273 27.82 1.41 9.75
CA LEU A 273 28.31 0.04 9.59
C LEU A 273 29.14 -0.15 8.31
N TYR A 274 28.71 0.43 7.20
CA TYR A 274 29.23 0.12 5.86
C TYR A 274 29.86 1.30 5.12
N GLY A 275 29.77 2.51 5.67
CA GLY A 275 30.15 3.74 4.98
C GLY A 275 29.06 4.24 4.02
N SER A 276 29.25 5.45 3.50
CA SER A 276 28.38 6.01 2.46
C SER A 276 28.80 5.53 1.07
N ARG A 277 27.82 5.46 0.16
CA ARG A 277 28.11 5.21 -1.26
C ARG A 277 28.94 6.37 -1.82
N ARG A 278 30.13 6.09 -2.36
CA ARG A 278 30.94 7.09 -3.08
C ARG A 278 30.29 7.38 -4.42
N THR A 279 29.42 8.37 -4.49
CA THR A 279 29.03 8.97 -5.76
C THR A 279 30.21 9.77 -6.28
N THR A 280 30.89 9.26 -7.31
CA THR A 280 31.55 10.14 -8.26
C THR A 280 30.45 10.98 -8.90
N ALA A 281 30.17 12.16 -8.33
CA ALA A 281 29.34 13.14 -8.98
C ALA A 281 29.95 13.40 -10.37
N PRO A 282 29.17 13.42 -11.46
CA PRO A 282 29.65 13.96 -12.72
C PRO A 282 30.12 15.38 -12.45
N HIS A 283 31.33 15.70 -12.90
CA HIS A 283 31.86 17.06 -12.88
C HIS A 283 30.81 18.02 -13.47
N VAL A 284 30.30 18.91 -12.63
CA VAL A 284 29.58 20.10 -13.07
C VAL A 284 30.63 20.98 -13.76
N SER A 285 30.66 20.94 -15.08
CA SER A 285 31.32 21.98 -15.87
C SER A 285 30.48 23.25 -15.71
N THR A 286 31.04 24.21 -14.99
CA THR A 286 30.60 25.61 -15.01
C THR A 286 30.66 26.17 -16.43
N GLU A 287 29.57 26.83 -16.84
CA GLU A 287 29.27 27.67 -18.02
C GLU A 287 27.93 27.16 -18.61
N THR A 288 26.79 27.85 -18.63
CA THR A 288 26.41 29.27 -18.60
C THR A 288 24.89 29.35 -18.35
N ASN A 289 24.40 30.41 -17.69
CA ASN A 289 22.97 30.80 -17.53
C ASN A 289 22.01 29.79 -16.87
N GLU A 290 22.21 29.49 -15.59
CA GLU A 290 21.15 28.85 -14.78
C GLU A 290 20.11 29.90 -14.36
N ILE A 291 18.93 29.83 -14.97
CA ILE A 291 17.70 30.27 -14.30
C ILE A 291 17.53 29.33 -13.11
N ASP A 292 17.67 29.87 -11.90
CA ASP A 292 17.41 29.17 -10.65
C ASP A 292 15.97 28.63 -10.65
N VAL A 293 15.79 27.35 -11.00
CA VAL A 293 14.49 26.68 -10.87
C VAL A 293 14.31 26.36 -9.39
N SER A 294 13.96 27.39 -8.62
CA SER A 294 13.58 27.27 -7.21
C SER A 294 12.45 26.25 -7.08
N THR A 295 12.51 25.38 -6.07
CA THR A 295 11.43 24.45 -5.74
C THR A 295 10.09 25.20 -5.65
N PRO A 296 9.01 24.76 -6.33
CA PRO A 296 7.76 25.50 -6.33
C PRO A 296 7.18 25.59 -4.92
N ASP A 297 6.52 26.70 -4.61
CA ASP A 297 5.82 26.91 -3.35
C ASP A 297 4.35 26.51 -3.49
N ALA A 298 3.91 25.52 -2.70
CA ALA A 298 2.53 25.03 -2.69
C ALA A 298 1.50 26.12 -2.35
N CYS A 299 1.89 27.17 -1.62
CA CYS A 299 1.00 28.28 -1.28
C CYS A 299 0.75 29.24 -2.43
N HIS A 300 1.65 29.27 -3.42
CA HIS A 300 1.65 30.29 -4.46
C HIS A 300 1.71 29.72 -5.89
N THR A 301 1.65 28.40 -6.04
CA THR A 301 1.62 27.69 -7.33
C THR A 301 0.23 27.14 -7.67
N ASP A 302 0.00 26.93 -8.96
CA ASP A 302 -0.96 25.99 -9.52
C ASP A 302 -0.34 24.58 -9.63
N PHE A 303 -1.13 23.59 -10.06
CA PHE A 303 -0.70 22.19 -10.16
C PHE A 303 -1.04 21.63 -11.54
N ASP A 304 -0.14 20.84 -12.11
CA ASP A 304 -0.28 20.27 -13.45
C ASP A 304 -1.18 19.02 -13.45
N ALA A 305 -1.23 18.32 -12.31
CA ALA A 305 -2.12 17.19 -12.09
C ALA A 305 -2.36 16.97 -10.59
N VAL A 306 -3.45 16.27 -10.28
CA VAL A 306 -3.73 15.74 -8.95
C VAL A 306 -4.31 14.35 -9.07
N SER A 307 -3.99 13.45 -8.15
CA SER A 307 -4.56 12.10 -8.14
C SER A 307 -4.55 11.49 -6.74
N MET A 308 -5.54 10.64 -6.48
CA MET A 308 -5.50 9.71 -5.36
C MET A 308 -4.68 8.49 -5.76
N ILE A 309 -3.59 8.24 -5.04
CA ILE A 309 -2.68 7.12 -5.26
C ILE A 309 -2.47 6.42 -3.91
N ARG A 310 -2.81 5.14 -3.85
CA ARG A 310 -2.72 4.27 -2.67
C ARG A 310 -3.41 4.84 -1.44
N GLY A 311 -4.55 5.50 -1.66
CA GLY A 311 -5.36 6.11 -0.60
C GLY A 311 -4.86 7.48 -0.12
N GLU A 312 -3.88 8.06 -0.79
CA GLU A 312 -3.29 9.34 -0.45
C GLU A 312 -3.36 10.31 -1.62
N LEU A 313 -3.35 11.60 -1.31
CA LEU A 313 -3.51 12.63 -2.31
C LEU A 313 -2.15 13.14 -2.76
N PHE A 314 -1.92 13.14 -4.07
CA PHE A 314 -0.70 13.62 -4.70
C PHE A 314 -1.01 14.79 -5.61
N PHE A 315 -0.32 15.91 -5.39
CA PHE A 315 -0.34 17.08 -6.27
C PHE A 315 0.98 17.16 -7.02
N PHE A 316 0.93 17.41 -8.33
CA PHE A 316 2.10 17.42 -9.20
C PHE A 316 2.32 18.82 -9.76
N LYS A 317 3.57 19.29 -9.77
CA LYS A 317 3.97 20.51 -10.45
C LYS A 317 5.38 20.37 -10.99
N SER A 318 5.51 20.46 -12.31
CA SER A 318 6.75 20.14 -13.00
C SER A 318 7.27 18.79 -12.50
N ARG A 319 8.55 18.70 -12.16
CA ARG A 319 9.18 17.46 -11.68
C ARG A 319 8.91 17.16 -10.21
N TYR A 320 8.14 18.00 -9.53
CA TYR A 320 7.89 17.92 -8.10
C TYR A 320 6.50 17.38 -7.82
N VAL A 321 6.39 16.70 -6.69
CA VAL A 321 5.13 16.20 -6.15
C VAL A 321 5.02 16.57 -4.68
N TRP A 322 3.80 16.78 -4.19
CA TRP A 322 3.45 16.83 -2.77
C TRP A 322 2.57 15.65 -2.43
N ARG A 323 2.73 15.15 -1.21
CA ARG A 323 2.00 14.00 -0.70
C ARG A 323 1.22 14.41 0.55
N ILE A 324 -0.09 14.20 0.52
CA ILE A 324 -0.99 14.49 1.63
C ILE A 324 -1.64 13.19 2.08
N ARG A 325 -1.44 12.85 3.36
CA ARG A 325 -2.02 11.68 4.02
C ARG A 325 -2.90 12.18 5.16
N ASP A 326 -4.14 11.68 5.22
CA ASP A 326 -5.13 12.08 6.23
C ASP A 326 -5.31 13.60 6.38
N GLY A 327 -5.23 14.33 5.26
CA GLY A 327 -5.36 15.80 5.24
C GLY A 327 -4.15 16.55 5.80
N GLN A 328 -2.99 15.89 5.96
CA GLN A 328 -1.75 16.50 6.41
C GLN A 328 -0.65 16.34 5.36
N LEU A 329 0.04 17.43 5.03
CA LEU A 329 1.24 17.40 4.18
C LEU A 329 2.33 16.59 4.87
N GLN A 330 2.92 15.64 4.14
CA GLN A 330 3.98 14.79 4.67
C GLN A 330 5.33 15.54 4.68
N GLU A 331 6.18 15.22 5.64
CA GLU A 331 7.53 15.78 5.74
C GLU A 331 8.39 15.38 4.52
N GLY A 332 9.32 16.25 4.14
CA GLY A 332 10.22 16.01 3.00
C GLY A 332 9.63 16.32 1.62
N TYR A 333 8.43 16.93 1.57
CA TYR A 333 7.78 17.39 0.35
C TYR A 333 7.82 18.93 0.23
N PRO A 334 7.95 19.50 -0.99
CA PRO A 334 7.95 18.81 -2.28
C PRO A 334 9.16 17.91 -2.51
N ALA A 335 8.92 16.77 -3.15
CA ALA A 335 9.95 15.82 -3.56
C ALA A 335 9.92 15.62 -5.07
N LEU A 336 11.02 15.13 -5.65
CA LEU A 336 11.01 14.76 -7.07
C LEU A 336 10.05 13.59 -7.30
N ALA A 337 9.16 13.71 -8.30
CA ALA A 337 8.24 12.64 -8.67
C ALA A 337 8.98 11.36 -9.08
N SER A 338 10.19 11.49 -9.65
CA SER A 338 11.06 10.35 -10.00
C SER A 338 11.57 9.52 -8.83
N ARG A 339 11.45 10.03 -7.58
CA ARG A 339 11.70 9.24 -6.36
C ARG A 339 10.58 8.23 -6.08
N HIS A 340 9.37 8.51 -6.57
CA HIS A 340 8.20 7.66 -6.41
C HIS A 340 8.00 6.75 -7.62
N TRP A 341 8.26 7.27 -8.82
CA TRP A 341 8.00 6.60 -10.09
C TRP A 341 9.21 6.75 -10.98
N ARG A 342 10.08 5.75 -10.99
CA ARG A 342 11.34 5.83 -11.73
C ARG A 342 11.07 5.83 -13.24
N GLY A 343 11.51 6.88 -13.93
CA GLY A 343 11.28 7.04 -15.36
C GLY A 343 9.97 7.76 -15.69
N ILE A 344 9.25 8.26 -14.67
CA ILE A 344 8.15 9.22 -14.89
C ILE A 344 8.67 10.45 -15.65
N PRO A 345 7.87 11.01 -16.56
CA PRO A 345 8.18 12.28 -17.18
C PRO A 345 8.44 13.41 -16.18
N GLU A 346 9.19 14.42 -16.62
CA GLU A 346 9.48 15.59 -15.79
C GLU A 346 8.26 16.45 -15.48
N ASN A 347 7.18 16.35 -16.23
CA ASN A 347 5.88 16.94 -15.92
C ASN A 347 4.79 16.04 -16.47
N ILE A 348 3.61 16.09 -15.87
CA ILE A 348 2.46 15.27 -16.29
C ILE A 348 1.23 16.17 -16.39
N ASP A 349 0.30 15.81 -17.26
CA ASP A 349 -0.94 16.55 -17.48
C ASP A 349 -2.13 15.93 -16.73
N ALA A 350 -2.05 14.63 -16.44
CA ALA A 350 -3.06 13.92 -15.67
C ALA A 350 -2.48 12.64 -15.05
N ALA A 351 -3.12 12.19 -13.98
CA ALA A 351 -2.85 10.88 -13.40
C ALA A 351 -4.10 10.25 -12.80
N PHE A 352 -4.14 8.92 -12.77
CA PHE A 352 -5.13 8.17 -11.98
C PHE A 352 -4.57 6.81 -11.56
N GLU A 353 -5.09 6.22 -10.49
CA GLU A 353 -4.85 4.81 -10.15
C GLU A 353 -6.02 3.95 -10.63
N ASP A 354 -5.76 2.78 -11.21
CA ASP A 354 -6.81 1.83 -11.60
C ASP A 354 -7.15 0.84 -10.45
N LYS A 355 -8.19 0.00 -10.64
CA LYS A 355 -8.61 -0.99 -9.64
C LYS A 355 -7.59 -2.08 -9.36
N SER A 356 -6.68 -2.33 -10.31
CA SER A 356 -5.57 -3.27 -10.14
C SER A 356 -4.43 -2.65 -9.36
N GLY A 357 -4.50 -1.34 -9.10
CA GLY A 357 -3.50 -0.59 -8.39
C GLY A 357 -2.39 -0.04 -9.29
N ASN A 358 -2.57 -0.09 -10.61
CA ASN A 358 -1.60 0.52 -11.50
C ASN A 358 -1.85 2.03 -11.58
N ILE A 359 -0.77 2.78 -11.63
CA ILE A 359 -0.77 4.24 -11.64
C ILE A 359 -0.48 4.67 -13.07
N TRP A 360 -1.41 5.40 -13.66
CA TRP A 360 -1.34 5.89 -15.02
C TRP A 360 -0.93 7.36 -15.00
N PHE A 361 0.09 7.70 -15.76
CA PHE A 361 0.56 9.08 -15.97
C PHE A 361 0.42 9.46 -17.42
N PHE A 362 0.00 10.70 -17.68
CA PHE A 362 -0.26 11.22 -19.02
C PHE A 362 0.60 12.46 -19.25
N GLN A 363 1.18 12.57 -20.44
CA GLN A 363 1.94 13.75 -20.86
C GLN A 363 1.88 13.87 -22.39
N GLY A 364 1.33 14.97 -22.88
CA GLY A 364 1.16 15.25 -24.29
C GLY A 364 0.38 14.17 -25.01
N GLN A 365 1.03 13.48 -25.94
CA GLN A 365 0.43 12.40 -26.73
C GLN A 365 0.69 11.01 -26.15
N ASN A 366 1.32 10.93 -24.97
CA ASN A 366 1.81 9.69 -24.40
C ASN A 366 1.23 9.42 -23.02
N TYR A 367 1.25 8.15 -22.63
CA TYR A 367 0.99 7.71 -21.27
C TYR A 367 2.03 6.66 -20.82
N TRP A 368 2.12 6.50 -19.50
CA TRP A 368 2.94 5.51 -18.81
C TRP A 368 2.09 4.81 -17.76
N VAL A 369 2.38 3.54 -17.51
CA VAL A 369 1.69 2.76 -16.47
C VAL A 369 2.71 2.21 -15.50
N PHE A 370 2.46 2.35 -14.21
CA PHE A 370 3.34 1.92 -13.13
C PHE A 370 2.63 0.95 -12.18
N ASP A 371 3.32 -0.09 -11.71
CA ASP A 371 2.93 -0.87 -10.53
C ASP A 371 3.89 -0.47 -9.42
N ALA A 372 3.40 0.30 -8.44
CA ALA A 372 4.24 0.95 -7.44
C ALA A 372 5.33 1.81 -8.13
N GLU A 373 6.61 1.63 -7.81
CA GLU A 373 7.70 2.42 -8.38
C GLU A 373 8.11 1.98 -9.79
N ARG A 374 7.64 0.79 -10.22
CA ARG A 374 8.06 0.15 -11.45
C ARG A 374 7.19 0.59 -12.62
N GLN A 375 7.82 1.14 -13.64
CA GLN A 375 7.20 1.31 -14.95
C GLN A 375 6.90 -0.07 -15.59
N ILE A 376 5.62 -0.32 -15.87
CA ILE A 376 5.11 -1.49 -16.59
C ILE A 376 5.27 -1.25 -18.10
N THR A 377 4.82 -0.09 -18.57
CA THR A 377 4.86 0.31 -19.99
C THR A 377 4.94 1.83 -20.14
N GLY A 378 5.24 2.28 -21.35
CA GLY A 378 5.34 3.68 -21.72
C GLY A 378 6.72 4.10 -22.26
N PRO A 379 6.84 5.24 -22.97
CA PRO A 379 5.73 6.06 -23.45
C PRO A 379 4.91 5.32 -24.51
N ASP A 380 3.61 5.18 -24.27
CA ASP A 380 2.64 4.60 -25.21
C ASP A 380 1.70 5.69 -25.70
N SER A 381 1.22 5.58 -26.94
CA SER A 381 0.40 6.64 -27.56
C SER A 381 -1.04 6.67 -27.05
N LEU A 382 -1.60 7.85 -26.75
CA LEU A 382 -3.03 8.01 -26.41
C LEU A 382 -3.98 7.52 -27.52
N GLN A 383 -3.51 7.48 -28.77
CA GLN A 383 -4.29 6.97 -29.89
C GLN A 383 -4.56 5.46 -29.74
N SER A 384 -3.67 4.72 -29.07
CA SER A 384 -3.90 3.29 -28.76
C SER A 384 -5.10 3.11 -27.82
N LEU A 385 -5.34 4.09 -26.95
CA LEU A 385 -6.50 4.16 -26.06
C LEU A 385 -7.76 4.68 -26.76
N GLY A 386 -7.69 5.00 -28.06
CA GLY A 386 -8.80 5.55 -28.84
C GLY A 386 -9.11 7.03 -28.57
N LEU A 387 -8.24 7.73 -27.85
CA LEU A 387 -8.35 9.18 -27.63
C LEU A 387 -7.88 9.94 -28.88
N PRO A 388 -8.73 10.79 -29.49
CA PRO A 388 -8.35 11.58 -30.67
C PRO A 388 -7.67 12.91 -30.31
N VAL A 389 -7.23 13.06 -29.05
CA VAL A 389 -6.70 14.31 -28.49
C VAL A 389 -5.38 14.06 -27.78
N SER A 390 -4.60 15.14 -27.61
CA SER A 390 -3.40 15.20 -26.78
C SER A 390 -3.63 16.10 -25.56
N ASP A 391 -2.67 16.07 -24.64
CA ASP A 391 -2.55 16.97 -23.50
C ASP A 391 -3.83 16.93 -22.64
N ILE A 392 -4.27 15.73 -22.25
CA ILE A 392 -5.48 15.59 -21.42
C ILE A 392 -5.30 16.35 -20.11
N GLN A 393 -6.30 17.11 -19.71
CA GLN A 393 -6.22 18.07 -18.62
C GLN A 393 -6.46 17.45 -17.24
N ALA A 394 -7.22 16.36 -17.20
CA ALA A 394 -7.49 15.63 -15.97
C ALA A 394 -7.92 14.21 -16.27
N ALA A 395 -7.65 13.32 -15.32
CA ALA A 395 -8.18 11.98 -15.29
C ALA A 395 -8.88 11.78 -13.94
N LEU A 396 -10.15 11.37 -13.95
CA LEU A 396 -10.92 11.12 -12.75
C LEU A 396 -11.36 9.67 -12.74
N MET A 397 -10.91 8.92 -11.74
CA MET A 397 -11.56 7.67 -11.35
C MET A 397 -12.71 8.01 -10.39
N TRP A 398 -13.95 7.71 -10.79
CA TRP A 398 -15.17 8.12 -10.09
C TRP A 398 -16.15 6.98 -9.88
N GLY A 399 -16.67 6.84 -8.67
CA GLY A 399 -17.67 5.88 -8.25
C GLY A 399 -17.20 4.99 -7.09
N GLU A 400 -18.00 3.99 -6.76
CA GLU A 400 -17.67 2.97 -5.75
C GLU A 400 -17.22 1.67 -6.42
N ASP A 401 -16.51 0.80 -5.72
CA ASP A 401 -15.83 -0.41 -6.22
C ASP A 401 -16.46 -1.09 -7.45
N LYS A 402 -17.77 -1.35 -7.44
CA LYS A 402 -18.48 -2.05 -8.53
C LYS A 402 -18.92 -1.15 -9.70
N SER A 403 -19.07 0.16 -9.47
CA SER A 403 -19.55 1.15 -10.45
C SER A 403 -18.48 2.16 -10.90
N GLN A 404 -17.26 2.06 -10.36
CA GLN A 404 -16.12 2.92 -10.71
C GLN A 404 -15.89 3.00 -12.22
N LYS A 405 -15.84 4.23 -12.72
CA LYS A 405 -15.61 4.63 -14.11
C LYS A 405 -14.45 5.60 -14.17
N ILE A 406 -13.72 5.59 -15.27
CA ILE A 406 -12.61 6.53 -15.50
C ILE A 406 -13.04 7.53 -16.56
N TYR A 407 -12.75 8.81 -16.30
CA TYR A 407 -13.10 9.92 -17.17
C TYR A 407 -11.84 10.72 -17.51
N PHE A 408 -11.63 10.98 -18.80
CA PHE A 408 -10.58 11.90 -19.27
C PHE A 408 -11.20 13.21 -19.71
N PHE A 409 -10.61 14.32 -19.33
CA PHE A 409 -11.12 15.67 -19.61
C PHE A 409 -10.18 16.46 -20.50
N LYS A 410 -10.75 17.23 -21.43
CA LYS A 410 -10.03 18.16 -22.29
C LYS A 410 -10.98 19.25 -22.80
N SER A 411 -10.67 20.51 -22.56
CA SER A 411 -11.25 21.69 -23.20
C SER A 411 -12.79 21.65 -23.28
N GLY A 412 -13.45 21.54 -22.12
CA GLY A 412 -14.92 21.48 -22.03
C GLY A 412 -15.56 20.18 -22.51
N SER A 413 -14.76 19.15 -22.78
CA SER A 413 -15.17 17.84 -23.24
C SER A 413 -14.61 16.72 -22.36
N TYR A 414 -15.29 15.57 -22.34
CA TYR A 414 -14.80 14.40 -21.61
C TYR A 414 -15.11 13.07 -22.29
N TRP A 415 -14.28 12.06 -22.04
CA TRP A 415 -14.42 10.69 -22.53
C TRP A 415 -14.54 9.73 -21.36
N ARG A 416 -15.33 8.66 -21.54
CA ARG A 416 -15.39 7.55 -20.59
C ARG A 416 -14.42 6.46 -21.05
N PHE A 417 -13.55 6.04 -20.15
CA PHE A 417 -12.52 5.04 -20.38
C PHE A 417 -12.89 3.71 -19.72
N ASN A 418 -12.71 2.61 -20.48
CA ASN A 418 -12.87 1.25 -20.02
C ASN A 418 -11.48 0.63 -19.76
N PRO A 419 -11.10 0.42 -18.49
CA PRO A 419 -9.80 -0.14 -18.15
C PRO A 419 -9.67 -1.63 -18.47
N GLN A 420 -10.77 -2.36 -18.72
CA GLN A 420 -10.69 -3.77 -19.12
C GLN A 420 -10.29 -3.91 -20.60
N GLU A 421 -10.70 -2.95 -21.42
CA GLU A 421 -10.40 -2.93 -22.86
C GLU A 421 -9.22 -2.00 -23.20
N ASN A 422 -8.71 -1.26 -22.20
CA ASN A 422 -7.73 -0.20 -22.37
C ASN A 422 -8.10 0.78 -23.49
N ARG A 423 -9.38 1.18 -23.53
CA ARG A 423 -9.89 2.08 -24.58
C ARG A 423 -11.03 2.95 -24.08
N VAL A 424 -11.19 4.11 -24.69
CA VAL A 424 -12.42 4.90 -24.54
C VAL A 424 -13.60 4.22 -25.21
N ASP A 425 -14.77 4.34 -24.58
CA ASP A 425 -16.01 3.70 -25.07
C ASP A 425 -16.44 4.26 -26.43
N THR A 426 -16.23 5.56 -26.64
CA THR A 426 -16.55 6.27 -27.87
C THR A 426 -15.44 7.28 -28.18
N VAL A 427 -15.13 7.45 -29.46
CA VAL A 427 -14.16 8.48 -29.91
C VAL A 427 -14.75 9.89 -29.78
N TYR A 428 -16.08 10.01 -29.87
CA TYR A 428 -16.79 11.28 -29.68
C TYR A 428 -16.88 11.63 -28.18
N PRO A 429 -16.45 12.84 -27.77
CA PRO A 429 -16.58 13.28 -26.40
C PRO A 429 -18.02 13.59 -26.00
N ARG A 430 -18.26 13.60 -24.70
CA ARG A 430 -19.41 14.24 -24.05
C ARG A 430 -19.05 15.65 -23.60
N ASN A 431 -20.08 16.46 -23.36
CA ASN A 431 -19.92 17.86 -22.99
C ASN A 431 -19.78 18.03 -21.47
N MET A 432 -18.87 18.90 -21.04
CA MET A 432 -18.66 19.20 -19.60
C MET A 432 -19.86 19.82 -18.89
N GLN A 433 -20.91 20.26 -19.60
CA GLN A 433 -22.17 20.72 -19.00
C GLN A 433 -22.87 19.66 -18.14
N ASP A 434 -22.58 18.36 -18.37
CA ASP A 434 -23.03 17.27 -17.49
C ASP A 434 -22.48 17.43 -16.07
N TRP A 435 -21.32 18.10 -15.91
CA TRP A 435 -20.65 18.42 -14.65
C TRP A 435 -20.99 19.84 -14.20
N ARG A 436 -22.28 20.08 -13.89
CA ARG A 436 -22.83 21.42 -13.63
C ARG A 436 -22.03 22.23 -12.59
N GLY A 437 -21.53 23.38 -13.01
CA GLY A 437 -20.80 24.35 -12.18
C GLY A 437 -19.27 24.19 -12.22
N ILE A 438 -18.75 23.13 -12.85
CA ILE A 438 -17.32 22.94 -13.08
C ILE A 438 -16.88 23.80 -14.28
N PRO A 439 -15.75 24.51 -14.21
CA PRO A 439 -15.20 25.23 -15.36
C PRO A 439 -14.83 24.28 -16.51
N ASN A 440 -14.85 24.78 -17.73
CA ASN A 440 -14.53 23.98 -18.92
C ASN A 440 -13.03 23.59 -18.98
N ASP A 441 -12.16 24.44 -18.44
CA ASP A 441 -10.72 24.21 -18.36
C ASP A 441 -10.34 23.93 -16.92
N ILE A 442 -9.82 22.73 -16.70
CA ILE A 442 -9.39 22.20 -15.42
C ILE A 442 -7.94 21.71 -15.55
N ASP A 443 -7.25 21.58 -14.43
CA ASP A 443 -5.85 21.11 -14.37
C ASP A 443 -5.73 19.76 -13.65
N GLY A 444 -6.83 19.24 -13.12
CA GLY A 444 -6.82 17.97 -12.44
C GLY A 444 -8.13 17.64 -11.77
N ALA A 445 -8.33 16.36 -11.46
CA ALA A 445 -9.53 15.90 -10.79
C ALA A 445 -9.24 14.66 -9.94
N PHE A 446 -9.90 14.55 -8.79
CA PHE A 446 -9.83 13.35 -7.94
C PHE A 446 -11.12 13.14 -7.16
N GLN A 447 -11.38 11.91 -6.71
CA GLN A 447 -12.48 11.61 -5.80
C GLN A 447 -11.96 11.51 -4.37
N ASP A 448 -12.64 12.16 -3.41
CA ASP A 448 -12.31 12.02 -1.99
C ASP A 448 -12.90 10.75 -1.36
N ARG A 449 -12.46 10.44 -0.14
CA ARG A 449 -12.95 9.28 0.65
C ARG A 449 -14.44 9.30 0.97
N TYR A 450 -15.12 10.44 0.77
CA TYR A 450 -16.54 10.62 1.03
C TYR A 450 -17.38 10.52 -0.26
N GLY A 451 -16.75 10.28 -1.41
CA GLY A 451 -17.43 10.10 -2.70
C GLY A 451 -17.56 11.37 -3.53
N TYR A 452 -17.13 12.53 -3.03
CA TYR A 452 -17.19 13.78 -3.79
C TYR A 452 -16.05 13.85 -4.80
N ALA A 453 -16.36 14.33 -6.00
CA ALA A 453 -15.33 14.66 -6.98
C ALA A 453 -14.83 16.09 -6.74
N HIS A 454 -13.53 16.28 -6.86
CA HIS A 454 -12.86 17.58 -6.74
C HIS A 454 -12.20 17.88 -8.08
N PHE A 455 -12.35 19.11 -8.55
CA PHE A 455 -11.78 19.58 -9.82
C PHE A 455 -10.93 20.82 -9.56
N LEU A 456 -9.73 20.87 -10.11
CA LEU A 456 -8.78 21.97 -9.94
C LEU A 456 -8.78 22.86 -11.18
N SER A 457 -8.64 24.16 -10.99
CA SER A 457 -8.35 25.11 -12.06
C SER A 457 -7.59 26.30 -11.46
N GLY A 458 -6.37 26.53 -11.96
CA GLY A 458 -5.39 27.45 -11.39
C GLY A 458 -5.09 27.13 -9.91
N ARG A 459 -5.36 28.10 -9.04
CA ARG A 459 -5.13 27.99 -7.58
C ARG A 459 -6.39 27.64 -6.80
N HIS A 460 -7.45 27.27 -7.51
CA HIS A 460 -8.77 27.03 -6.99
C HIS A 460 -9.22 25.59 -7.23
N TYR A 461 -10.11 25.10 -6.39
CA TYR A 461 -10.79 23.83 -6.61
C TYR A 461 -12.29 23.93 -6.36
N TRP A 462 -13.05 23.06 -7.02
CA TRP A 462 -14.50 22.92 -6.93
C TRP A 462 -14.82 21.53 -6.41
N LYS A 463 -15.70 21.44 -5.41
CA LYS A 463 -16.21 20.17 -4.91
C LYS A 463 -17.58 19.89 -5.53
N PHE A 464 -17.70 18.75 -6.18
CA PHE A 464 -18.86 18.31 -6.95
C PHE A 464 -19.61 17.21 -6.18
N ASP A 465 -20.91 17.43 -6.01
CA ASP A 465 -21.82 16.48 -5.37
C ASP A 465 -22.28 15.42 -6.38
N PRO A 466 -21.99 14.13 -6.13
CA PRO A 466 -22.38 13.06 -7.06
C PRO A 466 -23.89 12.77 -7.06
N VAL A 467 -24.61 13.14 -6.01
CA VAL A 467 -26.05 12.92 -5.86
C VAL A 467 -26.84 14.05 -6.52
N GLU A 468 -26.48 15.29 -6.19
CA GLU A 468 -27.13 16.48 -6.76
C GLU A 468 -26.63 16.81 -8.18
N VAL A 469 -25.52 16.20 -8.60
CA VAL A 469 -24.87 16.39 -9.91
C VAL A 469 -24.62 17.87 -10.16
N LYS A 470 -24.04 18.55 -9.18
CA LYS A 470 -23.67 19.97 -9.24
C LYS A 470 -22.55 20.29 -8.24
N VAL A 471 -21.85 21.39 -8.48
CA VAL A 471 -20.92 21.98 -7.51
C VAL A 471 -21.64 22.38 -6.22
N LEU A 472 -21.00 22.11 -5.09
CA LEU A 472 -21.47 22.51 -3.76
C LEU A 472 -21.38 24.03 -3.57
N GLU A 473 -22.30 24.58 -2.79
CA GLU A 473 -22.24 25.99 -2.39
C GLU A 473 -20.97 26.29 -1.58
N GLY A 474 -20.42 27.49 -1.76
CA GLY A 474 -19.16 27.90 -1.11
C GLY A 474 -17.89 27.52 -1.87
N TYR A 475 -18.01 27.02 -3.11
CA TYR A 475 -16.91 26.76 -4.04
C TYR A 475 -16.94 27.75 -5.22
N PRO A 476 -15.77 28.10 -5.82
CA PRO A 476 -14.45 27.53 -5.56
C PRO A 476 -13.79 27.95 -4.24
N ARG A 477 -12.84 27.13 -3.78
CA ARG A 477 -11.98 27.41 -2.63
C ARG A 477 -10.50 27.36 -3.03
N TYR A 478 -9.63 27.94 -2.20
CA TYR A 478 -8.18 27.97 -2.47
C TYR A 478 -7.49 26.66 -2.09
N ILE A 479 -6.71 26.12 -3.02
CA ILE A 479 -5.97 24.86 -2.81
C ILE A 479 -4.95 25.01 -1.68
N GLY A 480 -4.14 26.07 -1.71
CA GLY A 480 -3.11 26.35 -0.69
C GLY A 480 -3.66 26.36 0.73
N MET A 481 -4.83 26.96 0.95
CA MET A 481 -5.42 27.05 2.28
C MET A 481 -5.93 25.68 2.78
N ASP A 482 -6.69 24.98 1.95
CA ASP A 482 -7.41 23.77 2.38
C ASP A 482 -6.55 22.50 2.38
N PHE A 483 -5.53 22.43 1.50
CA PHE A 483 -4.67 21.24 1.37
C PHE A 483 -3.28 21.44 1.96
N PHE A 484 -2.77 22.67 1.98
CA PHE A 484 -1.39 22.97 2.39
C PHE A 484 -1.28 23.85 3.63
N GLY A 485 -2.40 24.24 4.26
CA GLY A 485 -2.41 25.00 5.51
C GLY A 485 -1.86 26.43 5.38
N CYS A 486 -1.87 26.99 4.18
CA CYS A 486 -1.39 28.34 3.91
C CYS A 486 -2.30 29.39 4.55
N SER A 487 -1.73 30.52 4.95
CA SER A 487 -2.51 31.67 5.42
C SER A 487 -3.33 32.27 4.27
N ALA A 488 -4.51 32.81 4.60
CA ALA A 488 -5.24 33.67 3.68
C ALA A 488 -4.31 34.84 3.27
N SER A 489 -3.95 34.91 1.99
CA SER A 489 -3.15 36.01 1.43
C SER A 489 -4.06 37.15 1.01
#